data_AF-A0A9E5YWY6-F1
#
_entry.id   AF-A0A9E5YWY6-F1
#
_cell.length_a   1.000
_cell.length_b   1.000
_cell.length_c   1.000
_cell.angle_alpha   90.00
_cell.angle_beta   90.00
_cell.angle_gamma   90.00
#
_symmetry.space_group_name_H-M   'P 1'
#
loop_
_entity.id
_entity.type
_entity.pdbx_description
1 polymer ?
#
loop_
_entity_poly.entity_id
_entity_poly.type
_entity_poly.pdbx_seq_one_letter_code
_entity_poly.pdbx_strand_id
1 'polypeptide(L)'
;MFPALSITSPLFLAFLAQLVGAIMGLLVWRFAPAVYGDYSGNIWLPVIFAGVFAAFIGKFVLRLSAWWMAINAVFIPAVIGTMTFDLPNWIFLVAFTITLAVFWNVRSERVPLFLTDSVTGQALSEFLTGKTGGRFIDLGCGLSGTLRFLARQHPDILFVGVENAPIPLFISTFRQLIAPIHNLAVSHGNIWNVDLSEFDVAYCFLSPAPMARLYEKAKNEMRPGCLFISNSFEVPDTPPQEVLTVDDSRKTRLLIWRI
;
A
#
# COMPACT_ATOMS: atom_id res chain seq x y z
N MET A 1 -2.67 18.34 -15.41
CA MET A 1 -1.57 18.03 -16.33
C MET A 1 -1.21 16.55 -16.15
N PHE A 2 -1.72 15.68 -17.01
CA PHE A 2 -1.40 14.24 -16.96
C PHE A 2 0.08 14.05 -17.32
N PRO A 3 0.84 13.20 -16.61
CA PRO A 3 2.20 12.91 -17.02
C PRO A 3 2.15 12.23 -18.39
N ALA A 4 3.04 12.66 -19.29
CA ALA A 4 3.27 12.02 -20.57
C ALA A 4 3.44 10.51 -20.36
N LEU A 5 2.60 9.71 -21.02
CA LEU A 5 2.77 8.26 -21.14
C LEU A 5 4.17 8.00 -21.71
N SER A 6 5.14 7.65 -20.86
CA SER A 6 6.38 7.06 -21.34
C SER A 6 6.02 5.74 -22.02
N ILE A 7 6.40 5.60 -23.28
CA ILE A 7 5.93 4.61 -24.26
C ILE A 7 6.22 3.13 -23.88
N THR A 8 6.84 2.85 -22.73
CA THR A 8 7.08 1.48 -22.26
C THR A 8 6.66 1.33 -20.80
N SER A 9 5.80 0.34 -20.53
CA SER A 9 5.40 0.00 -19.17
C SER A 9 6.61 -0.56 -18.40
N PRO A 10 6.76 -0.27 -17.10
CA PRO A 10 7.85 -0.83 -16.29
C PRO A 10 7.92 -2.36 -16.33
N LEU A 11 6.77 -3.02 -16.48
CA LEU A 11 6.68 -4.48 -16.65
C LEU A 11 7.34 -4.95 -17.95
N PHE A 12 7.11 -4.25 -19.06
CA PHE A 12 7.74 -4.58 -20.33
C PHE A 12 9.26 -4.43 -20.28
N LEU A 13 9.74 -3.35 -19.64
CA LEU A 13 11.17 -3.14 -19.43
C LEU A 13 11.78 -4.20 -18.50
N ALA A 14 11.10 -4.57 -17.42
CA ALA A 14 11.53 -5.66 -16.55
C ALA A 14 11.59 -6.99 -17.31
N PHE A 15 10.61 -7.28 -18.16
CA PHE A 15 10.63 -8.45 -19.03
C PHE A 15 11.83 -8.46 -19.98
N LEU A 16 12.16 -7.32 -20.60
CA LEU A 16 13.36 -7.21 -21.44
C LEU A 16 14.65 -7.46 -20.64
N ALA A 17 14.73 -6.92 -19.43
CA ALA A 17 15.86 -7.17 -18.52
C ALA A 17 16.00 -8.66 -18.19
N GLN A 18 14.89 -9.36 -17.95
CA GLN A 18 14.87 -10.81 -17.73
C GLN A 18 15.32 -11.61 -18.95
N LEU A 19 14.92 -11.22 -20.17
CA LEU A 19 15.38 -11.87 -21.40
C LEU A 19 16.91 -11.76 -21.56
N VAL A 20 17.44 -10.55 -21.35
CA VAL A 20 18.89 -10.31 -21.41
C VAL A 20 19.62 -11.09 -20.32
N GLY A 21 19.09 -11.10 -19.09
CA GLY A 21 19.62 -11.89 -17.98
C GLY A 21 19.62 -13.40 -18.29
N ALA A 22 18.53 -13.93 -18.84
CA ALA A 22 18.41 -15.33 -19.22
C ALA A 22 19.44 -15.72 -20.29
N ILE A 23 19.63 -14.88 -21.32
CA ILE A 23 20.67 -15.07 -22.33
C ILE A 23 22.06 -15.13 -21.66
N MET A 24 22.35 -14.21 -20.74
CA MET A 24 23.62 -14.24 -20.00
C MET A 24 23.77 -15.49 -19.13
N GLY A 25 22.70 -15.95 -18.46
CA GLY A 25 22.72 -17.21 -17.73
C GLY A 25 23.03 -18.41 -18.63
N LEU A 26 22.43 -18.47 -19.82
CA LEU A 26 22.71 -19.51 -20.81
C LEU A 26 24.16 -19.45 -21.33
N LEU A 27 24.70 -18.25 -21.51
CA LEU A 27 26.11 -18.08 -21.88
C LEU A 27 27.03 -18.56 -20.76
N VAL A 28 26.74 -18.24 -19.50
CA VAL A 28 27.47 -18.79 -18.35
C VAL A 28 27.40 -20.31 -18.37
N TRP A 29 26.20 -20.89 -18.48
CA TRP A 29 26.01 -22.34 -18.58
C TRP A 29 26.82 -22.98 -19.72
N ARG A 30 26.89 -22.32 -20.88
CA ARG A 30 27.58 -22.86 -22.05
C ARG A 30 29.11 -22.79 -21.95
N PHE A 31 29.65 -21.73 -21.36
CA PHE A 31 31.08 -21.38 -21.45
C PHE A 31 31.86 -21.51 -20.14
N ALA A 32 31.21 -21.43 -18.98
CA ALA A 32 31.92 -21.62 -17.72
C ALA A 32 32.64 -22.98 -17.59
N PRO A 33 32.30 -24.09 -18.31
CA PRO A 33 32.97 -25.37 -18.01
C PRO A 33 34.42 -25.35 -18.49
N ALA A 34 34.70 -24.52 -19.50
CA ALA A 34 36.04 -24.28 -20.01
C ALA A 34 36.93 -23.51 -19.02
N VAL A 35 36.34 -22.82 -18.04
CA VAL A 35 37.07 -21.97 -17.08
C VAL A 35 37.14 -22.60 -15.69
N TYR A 36 36.05 -23.21 -15.23
CA TYR A 36 35.90 -23.71 -13.87
C TYR A 36 35.89 -25.25 -13.77
N GLY A 37 36.02 -25.96 -14.89
CA GLY A 37 35.85 -27.42 -14.94
C GLY A 37 34.38 -27.83 -14.99
N ASP A 38 34.09 -29.12 -14.79
CA ASP A 38 32.72 -29.62 -14.80
C ASP A 38 31.93 -29.10 -13.58
N TYR A 39 30.93 -28.26 -13.85
CA TYR A 39 29.94 -27.81 -12.87
C TYR A 39 28.52 -28.12 -13.36
N SER A 40 28.35 -29.06 -14.29
CA SER A 40 27.05 -29.43 -14.88
C SER A 40 25.97 -29.77 -13.84
N GLY A 41 26.35 -30.17 -12.62
CA GLY A 41 25.44 -30.37 -11.49
C GLY A 41 24.99 -29.10 -10.75
N ASN A 42 25.58 -27.94 -11.02
CA ASN A 42 25.26 -26.67 -10.34
C ASN A 42 24.50 -25.70 -11.26
N ILE A 43 23.19 -25.96 -11.40
CA ILE A 43 22.26 -25.09 -12.13
C ILE A 43 22.10 -23.70 -11.49
N TRP A 44 22.47 -23.54 -10.22
CA TRP A 44 22.27 -22.30 -9.48
C TRP A 44 23.25 -21.19 -9.89
N LEU A 45 24.47 -21.53 -10.31
CA LEU A 45 25.45 -20.56 -10.76
C LEU A 45 24.97 -19.70 -11.94
N PRO A 46 24.55 -20.25 -13.09
CA PRO A 46 24.02 -19.44 -14.20
C PRO A 46 22.69 -18.76 -13.86
N VAL A 47 21.86 -19.36 -13.00
CA VAL A 47 20.55 -18.85 -12.59
C VAL A 47 20.67 -17.60 -11.73
N ILE A 48 21.57 -17.62 -10.74
CA ILE A 48 21.87 -16.44 -9.92
C ILE A 48 22.50 -15.35 -10.80
N PHE A 49 23.41 -15.72 -11.70
CA PHE A 49 24.04 -14.76 -12.61
C PHE A 49 23.01 -14.09 -13.53
N ALA A 50 22.04 -14.86 -14.06
CA ALA A 50 20.95 -14.33 -14.86
C ALA A 50 20.13 -13.28 -14.10
N GLY A 51 19.77 -13.57 -12.84
CA GLY A 51 19.04 -12.65 -11.98
C GLY A 51 19.82 -11.37 -11.68
N VAL A 52 21.08 -11.49 -11.25
CA VAL A 52 21.95 -10.32 -10.96
C VAL A 52 22.14 -9.47 -12.21
N PHE A 53 22.36 -10.08 -13.37
CA PHE A 53 22.53 -9.36 -14.62
C PHE A 53 21.23 -8.67 -15.06
N ALA A 54 20.07 -9.33 -14.92
CA ALA A 54 18.77 -8.71 -15.16
C ALA A 54 18.54 -7.49 -14.25
N ALA A 55 18.89 -7.59 -12.96
CA ALA A 55 18.80 -6.47 -12.03
C ALA A 55 19.70 -5.30 -12.43
N PHE A 56 20.93 -5.59 -12.86
CA PHE A 56 21.89 -4.59 -13.35
C PHE A 56 21.36 -3.88 -14.61
N ILE A 57 20.94 -4.63 -15.63
CA ILE A 57 20.38 -4.07 -16.87
C ILE A 57 19.12 -3.25 -16.58
N GLY A 58 18.21 -3.79 -15.76
CA GLY A 58 16.99 -3.10 -15.37
C GLY A 58 17.26 -1.74 -14.73
N LYS A 59 18.21 -1.66 -13.80
CA LYS A 59 18.53 -0.42 -13.10
C LYS A 59 19.35 0.57 -13.94
N PHE A 60 20.44 0.10 -14.53
CA PHE A 60 21.47 0.99 -15.09
C PHE A 60 21.27 1.27 -16.58
N VAL A 61 20.65 0.34 -17.32
CA VAL A 61 20.38 0.52 -18.76
C VAL A 61 18.94 0.97 -18.99
N LEU A 62 17.97 0.26 -18.41
CA LEU A 62 16.54 0.55 -18.60
C LEU A 62 15.98 1.57 -17.59
N ARG A 63 16.83 2.07 -16.67
CA ARG A 63 16.50 3.12 -15.70
C ARG A 63 15.26 2.82 -14.84
N LEU A 64 14.98 1.55 -14.56
CA LEU A 64 13.92 1.17 -13.64
C LEU A 64 14.22 1.69 -12.23
N SER A 65 13.16 1.97 -11.46
CA SER A 65 13.27 2.35 -10.06
C SER A 65 13.96 1.25 -9.23
N ALA A 66 14.64 1.62 -8.15
CA ALA A 66 15.53 0.72 -7.41
C ALA A 66 14.85 -0.57 -6.90
N TRP A 67 13.56 -0.51 -6.55
CA TRP A 67 12.84 -1.70 -6.08
C TRP A 67 12.70 -2.80 -7.16
N TRP A 68 12.72 -2.44 -8.45
CA TRP A 68 12.74 -3.42 -9.54
C TRP A 68 14.02 -4.27 -9.55
N MET A 69 15.11 -3.81 -8.94
CA MET A 69 16.32 -4.61 -8.83
C MET A 69 16.06 -5.89 -8.04
N ALA A 70 15.33 -5.80 -6.93
CA ALA A 70 15.01 -6.96 -6.10
C ALA A 70 14.15 -7.96 -6.89
N ILE A 71 13.13 -7.49 -7.60
CA ILE A 71 12.29 -8.36 -8.44
C ILE A 71 13.12 -9.02 -9.53
N ASN A 72 13.92 -8.24 -10.25
CA ASN A 72 14.70 -8.77 -11.36
C ASN A 72 15.78 -9.75 -10.89
N ALA A 73 16.38 -9.52 -9.72
CA ALA A 73 17.36 -10.40 -9.12
C ALA A 73 16.76 -11.76 -8.72
N VAL A 74 15.52 -11.75 -8.20
CA VAL A 74 14.90 -12.94 -7.62
C VAL A 74 14.05 -13.72 -8.62
N PHE A 75 13.55 -13.11 -9.69
CA PHE A 75 12.54 -13.72 -10.58
C PHE A 75 12.97 -15.08 -11.17
N ILE A 76 14.04 -15.12 -11.97
CA ILE A 76 14.55 -16.38 -12.56
C ILE A 76 14.95 -17.41 -11.47
N PRO A 77 15.72 -17.03 -10.43
CA PRO A 77 16.01 -17.94 -9.32
C PRO A 77 14.77 -18.52 -8.63
N ALA A 78 13.72 -17.71 -8.43
CA ALA A 78 12.47 -18.16 -7.84
C ALA A 78 11.74 -19.16 -8.74
N VAL A 79 11.67 -18.91 -10.05
CA VAL A 79 11.05 -19.83 -11.03
C VAL A 79 11.80 -21.17 -11.09
N ILE A 80 13.13 -21.15 -11.12
CA ILE A 80 13.91 -22.40 -11.10
C ILE A 80 13.80 -23.10 -9.75
N GLY A 81 13.74 -22.34 -8.65
CA GLY A 81 13.51 -22.89 -7.32
C GLY A 81 12.16 -23.59 -7.19
N THR A 82 11.10 -23.02 -7.75
CA THR A 82 9.78 -23.66 -7.69
C THR A 82 9.77 -25.01 -8.40
N MET A 83 10.51 -25.14 -9.50
CA MET A 83 10.70 -26.42 -10.22
C MET A 83 11.62 -27.39 -9.47
N THR A 84 12.73 -26.89 -8.91
CA THR A 84 13.75 -27.72 -8.25
C THR A 84 13.23 -28.34 -6.97
N PHE A 85 12.41 -27.60 -6.22
CA PHE A 85 11.82 -28.07 -4.96
C PHE A 85 10.42 -28.66 -5.11
N ASP A 86 9.96 -28.87 -6.36
CA ASP A 86 8.63 -29.42 -6.69
C ASP A 86 7.51 -28.77 -5.88
N LEU A 87 7.47 -27.42 -5.89
CA LEU A 87 6.54 -26.67 -5.06
C LEU A 87 5.10 -27.00 -5.46
N PRO A 88 4.24 -27.42 -4.51
CA PRO A 88 2.85 -27.70 -4.80
C PRO A 88 2.11 -26.47 -5.34
N ASN A 89 1.29 -26.67 -6.37
CA ASN A 89 0.55 -25.60 -7.04
C ASN A 89 -0.39 -24.80 -6.10
N TRP A 90 -0.87 -25.43 -5.03
CA TRP A 90 -1.74 -24.76 -4.06
C TRP A 90 -1.04 -23.59 -3.35
N ILE A 91 0.29 -23.57 -3.27
CA ILE A 91 1.04 -22.45 -2.67
C ILE A 91 0.80 -21.17 -3.47
N PHE A 92 0.82 -21.24 -4.81
CA PHE A 92 0.55 -20.09 -5.67
C PHE A 92 -0.88 -19.61 -5.53
N LEU A 93 -1.84 -20.55 -5.41
CA LEU A 93 -3.23 -20.22 -5.16
C LEU A 93 -3.39 -19.50 -3.82
N VAL A 94 -2.77 -20.01 -2.75
CA VAL A 94 -2.78 -19.36 -1.43
C VAL A 94 -2.15 -17.97 -1.49
N ALA A 95 -0.98 -17.83 -2.14
CA ALA A 95 -0.32 -16.53 -2.30
C ALA A 95 -1.19 -15.54 -3.08
N PHE A 96 -1.85 -15.99 -4.14
CA PHE A 96 -2.80 -15.19 -4.91
C PHE A 96 -4.02 -14.78 -4.07
N THR A 97 -4.63 -15.72 -3.36
CA THR A 97 -5.79 -15.46 -2.50
C THR A 97 -5.45 -14.49 -1.37
N ILE A 98 -4.29 -14.64 -0.71
CA ILE A 98 -3.81 -13.69 0.29
C ILE A 98 -3.64 -12.31 -0.33
N THR A 99 -2.97 -12.21 -1.48
CA THR A 99 -2.78 -10.94 -2.19
C THR A 99 -4.13 -10.28 -2.52
N LEU A 100 -5.07 -11.06 -3.06
CA LEU A 100 -6.42 -10.60 -3.37
C LEU A 100 -7.18 -10.13 -2.12
N ALA A 101 -7.04 -10.83 -1.01
CA ALA A 101 -7.71 -10.50 0.25
C ALA A 101 -7.07 -9.29 0.98
N VAL A 102 -5.77 -9.01 0.76
CA VAL A 102 -5.11 -7.78 1.23
C VAL A 102 -5.52 -6.58 0.38
N PHE A 103 -5.54 -6.73 -0.94
CA PHE A 103 -5.82 -5.64 -1.89
C PHE A 103 -7.25 -5.66 -2.44
N TRP A 104 -8.19 -6.20 -1.67
CA TRP A 104 -9.58 -6.42 -2.08
C TRP A 104 -10.25 -5.14 -2.63
N ASN A 105 -9.99 -4.00 -1.98
CA ASN A 105 -10.55 -2.69 -2.32
C ASN A 105 -10.02 -2.12 -3.65
N VAL A 106 -8.94 -2.68 -4.23
CA VAL A 106 -8.49 -2.31 -5.57
C VAL A 106 -9.53 -2.69 -6.62
N ARG A 107 -10.27 -3.78 -6.40
CA ARG A 107 -11.26 -4.30 -7.36
C ARG A 107 -12.45 -3.36 -7.53
N SER A 108 -12.91 -2.72 -6.46
CA SER A 108 -14.14 -1.91 -6.45
C SER A 108 -13.85 -0.42 -6.38
N GLU A 109 -12.99 0.02 -5.46
CA GLU A 109 -12.73 1.44 -5.19
C GLU A 109 -11.44 1.96 -5.85
N ARG A 110 -10.62 1.07 -6.42
CA ARG A 110 -9.25 1.39 -6.90
C ARG A 110 -8.38 1.98 -5.79
N VAL A 111 -8.56 1.44 -4.57
CA VAL A 111 -7.83 1.83 -3.38
C VAL A 111 -6.95 0.66 -2.92
N PRO A 112 -5.63 0.71 -3.13
CA PRO A 112 -4.73 -0.23 -2.50
C PRO A 112 -4.59 0.05 -1.00
N LEU A 113 -4.02 -0.89 -0.26
CA LEU A 113 -3.75 -0.69 1.17
C LEU A 113 -2.66 0.37 1.34
N PHE A 114 -3.04 1.56 1.80
CA PHE A 114 -2.12 2.58 2.26
C PHE A 114 -2.07 2.59 3.78
N LEU A 115 -0.85 2.67 4.32
CA LEU A 115 -0.62 2.74 5.75
C LEU A 115 -0.01 4.10 6.09
N THR A 116 -0.68 4.80 6.99
CA THR A 116 -0.19 6.01 7.61
C THR A 116 0.97 5.65 8.53
N ASP A 117 2.10 6.34 8.34
CA ASP A 117 3.29 6.14 9.18
C ASP A 117 3.09 6.78 10.56
N SER A 118 4.00 6.47 11.50
CA SER A 118 3.90 6.95 12.88
C SER A 118 4.07 8.46 13.01
N VAL A 119 4.87 9.10 12.16
CA VAL A 119 5.11 10.56 12.19
C VAL A 119 3.85 11.29 11.77
N THR A 120 3.21 10.83 10.68
CA THR A 120 1.92 11.34 10.24
C THR A 120 0.82 11.07 11.28
N GLY A 121 0.83 9.89 11.91
CA GLY A 121 -0.08 9.59 13.02
C GLY A 121 0.09 10.54 14.20
N GLN A 122 1.32 10.90 14.55
CA GLN A 122 1.62 11.87 15.60
C GLN A 122 1.17 13.29 15.23
N ALA A 123 1.46 13.76 14.02
CA ALA A 123 0.99 15.07 13.55
C ALA A 123 -0.54 15.15 13.54
N LEU A 124 -1.24 14.07 13.15
CA LEU A 124 -2.69 13.99 13.24
C LEU A 124 -3.18 14.02 14.69
N SER A 125 -2.50 13.32 15.61
CA SER A 125 -2.81 13.38 17.04
C SER A 125 -2.67 14.79 17.60
N GLU A 126 -1.58 15.49 17.28
CA GLU A 126 -1.32 16.86 17.72
C GLU A 126 -2.39 17.82 17.18
N PHE A 127 -2.82 17.64 15.93
CA PHE A 127 -3.91 18.41 15.33
C PHE A 127 -5.28 18.20 15.99
N LEU A 128 -5.52 17.01 16.55
CA LEU A 128 -6.75 16.68 17.27
C LEU A 128 -6.73 17.21 18.72
N THR A 129 -5.56 17.50 19.29
CA THR A 129 -5.43 18.05 20.65
C THR A 129 -6.22 19.35 20.79
N GLY A 130 -7.08 19.43 21.81
CA GLY A 130 -7.92 20.60 22.07
C GLY A 130 -9.19 20.68 21.20
N LYS A 131 -9.40 19.75 20.27
CA LYS A 131 -10.67 19.57 19.54
C LYS A 131 -11.53 18.55 20.30
N THR A 132 -11.99 18.96 21.48
CA THR A 132 -12.59 18.08 22.49
C THR A 132 -13.94 17.47 22.11
N GLY A 133 -14.14 16.18 22.43
CA GLY A 133 -15.46 15.56 22.66
C GLY A 133 -16.21 14.96 21.46
N GLY A 134 -15.52 14.68 20.35
CA GLY A 134 -16.15 14.27 19.09
C GLY A 134 -16.09 12.78 18.76
N ARG A 135 -16.72 12.44 17.62
CA ARG A 135 -16.59 11.14 16.96
C ARG A 135 -15.69 11.26 15.74
N PHE A 136 -14.69 10.39 15.66
CA PHE A 136 -13.74 10.30 14.57
C PHE A 136 -14.00 9.02 13.77
N ILE A 137 -14.07 9.13 12.45
CA ILE A 137 -14.11 7.98 11.56
C ILE A 137 -12.91 7.92 10.62
N ASP A 138 -12.32 6.73 10.49
CA ASP A 138 -11.35 6.39 9.44
C ASP A 138 -12.03 5.55 8.36
N LEU A 139 -12.17 6.14 7.17
CA LEU A 139 -12.80 5.57 5.98
C LEU A 139 -11.76 4.77 5.20
N GLY A 140 -11.71 3.46 5.44
CA GLY A 140 -10.67 2.56 4.93
C GLY A 140 -9.53 2.38 5.93
N CYS A 141 -9.86 1.99 7.17
CA CYS A 141 -8.92 2.00 8.30
C CYS A 141 -7.77 0.97 8.22
N GLY A 142 -7.79 0.08 7.23
CA GLY A 142 -6.74 -0.91 6.99
C GLY A 142 -6.48 -1.78 8.22
N LEU A 143 -5.22 -1.77 8.68
CA LEU A 143 -4.80 -2.55 9.85
C LEU A 143 -5.14 -1.88 11.19
N SER A 144 -5.88 -0.76 11.20
CA SER A 144 -6.26 0.06 12.37
C SER A 144 -5.09 0.61 13.19
N GLY A 145 -3.86 0.59 12.66
CA GLY A 145 -2.66 1.01 13.40
C GLY A 145 -2.75 2.45 13.89
N THR A 146 -3.13 3.36 13.00
CA THR A 146 -3.31 4.80 13.29
C THR A 146 -4.47 5.03 14.25
N LEU A 147 -5.63 4.42 14.01
CA LEU A 147 -6.77 4.51 14.94
C LEU A 147 -6.42 4.05 16.36
N ARG A 148 -5.72 2.93 16.50
CA ARG A 148 -5.27 2.43 17.80
C ARG A 148 -4.29 3.36 18.50
N PHE A 149 -3.43 4.02 17.74
CA PHE A 149 -2.54 5.04 18.26
C PHE A 149 -3.33 6.26 18.75
N LEU A 150 -4.20 6.82 17.91
CA LEU A 150 -5.02 7.98 18.24
C LEU A 150 -5.95 7.75 19.43
N ALA A 151 -6.64 6.59 19.46
CA ALA A 151 -7.55 6.24 20.55
C ALA A 151 -6.87 6.16 21.92
N ARG A 152 -5.57 5.84 21.97
CA ARG A 152 -4.79 5.86 23.22
C ARG A 152 -4.35 7.27 23.62
N GLN A 153 -4.12 8.16 22.66
CA GLN A 153 -3.71 9.54 22.91
C GLN A 153 -4.89 10.44 23.27
N HIS A 154 -6.08 10.14 22.77
CA HIS A 154 -7.31 10.92 22.97
C HIS A 154 -8.43 10.05 23.55
N PRO A 155 -8.43 9.74 24.86
CA PRO A 155 -9.47 8.94 25.50
C PRO A 155 -10.87 9.58 25.46
N ASP A 156 -10.95 10.89 25.22
CA ASP A 156 -12.18 11.69 25.14
C ASP A 156 -12.86 11.63 23.76
N ILE A 157 -12.19 11.09 22.74
CA ILE A 157 -12.72 10.94 21.37
C ILE A 157 -13.13 9.49 21.14
N LEU A 158 -14.29 9.30 20.52
CA LEU A 158 -14.73 7.97 20.06
C LEU A 158 -14.25 7.73 18.63
N PHE A 159 -13.46 6.67 18.45
CA PHE A 159 -12.88 6.30 17.16
C PHE A 159 -13.63 5.13 16.53
N VAL A 160 -13.97 5.30 15.25
CA VAL A 160 -14.61 4.27 14.43
C VAL A 160 -13.77 4.02 13.18
N GLY A 161 -13.47 2.76 12.90
CA GLY A 161 -12.83 2.32 11.67
C GLY A 161 -13.79 1.52 10.81
N VAL A 162 -13.82 1.82 9.51
CA VAL A 162 -14.57 1.04 8.53
C VAL A 162 -13.59 0.47 7.51
N GLU A 163 -13.66 -0.85 7.31
CA GLU A 163 -12.81 -1.57 6.35
C GLU A 163 -13.62 -2.66 5.65
N ASN A 164 -13.33 -2.88 4.36
CA ASN A 164 -13.99 -3.86 3.51
C ASN A 164 -13.03 -5.01 3.11
N ALA A 165 -11.72 -4.79 3.17
CA ALA A 165 -10.72 -5.78 2.82
C ALA A 165 -10.63 -6.91 3.88
N PRO A 166 -10.80 -8.19 3.49
CA PRO A 166 -10.90 -9.30 4.45
C PRO A 166 -9.71 -9.43 5.41
N ILE A 167 -8.47 -9.37 4.89
CA ILE A 167 -7.28 -9.53 5.74
C ILE A 167 -7.06 -8.31 6.65
N PRO A 168 -7.10 -7.06 6.14
CA PRO A 168 -6.98 -5.90 7.01
C PRO A 168 -8.06 -5.81 8.10
N LEU A 169 -9.31 -6.14 7.76
CA LEU A 169 -10.40 -6.25 8.72
C LEU A 169 -10.15 -7.36 9.76
N PHE A 170 -9.73 -8.55 9.31
CA PHE A 170 -9.43 -9.66 10.23
C PHE A 170 -8.31 -9.27 11.21
N ILE A 171 -7.23 -8.66 10.74
CA ILE A 171 -6.12 -8.22 11.59
C ILE A 171 -6.58 -7.14 12.58
N SER A 172 -7.34 -6.14 12.13
CA SER A 172 -7.80 -5.04 12.99
C SER A 172 -8.77 -5.52 14.07
N THR A 173 -9.75 -6.36 13.71
CA THR A 173 -10.69 -6.97 14.66
C THR A 173 -9.99 -7.94 15.61
N PHE A 174 -9.06 -8.76 15.14
CA PHE A 174 -8.25 -9.64 16.00
C PHE A 174 -7.42 -8.85 17.00
N ARG A 175 -6.80 -7.74 16.57
CA ARG A 175 -6.09 -6.82 17.48
C ARG A 175 -7.03 -6.23 18.54
N GLN A 176 -8.27 -5.91 18.18
CA GLN A 176 -9.30 -5.44 19.11
C GLN A 176 -9.74 -6.49 20.11
N LEU A 177 -9.76 -7.76 19.71
CA LEU A 177 -10.06 -8.87 20.60
C LEU A 177 -8.95 -9.09 21.65
N ILE A 178 -7.68 -9.12 21.23
CA ILE A 178 -6.55 -9.44 22.14
C ILE A 178 -6.06 -8.23 22.97
N ALA A 179 -6.28 -7.02 22.49
CA ALA A 179 -5.85 -5.78 23.13
C ALA A 179 -6.93 -4.70 22.95
N PRO A 180 -8.04 -4.80 23.69
CA PRO A 180 -9.18 -3.92 23.55
C PRO A 180 -8.84 -2.48 23.93
N ILE A 181 -9.41 -1.55 23.18
CA ILE A 181 -9.38 -0.11 23.44
C ILE A 181 -10.85 0.33 23.50
N HIS A 182 -11.26 0.89 24.64
CA HIS A 182 -12.68 1.13 24.96
C HIS A 182 -13.34 2.18 24.07
N ASN A 183 -12.59 3.17 23.61
CA ASN A 183 -13.04 4.23 22.72
C ASN A 183 -12.73 3.94 21.23
N LEU A 184 -12.52 2.68 20.86
CA LEU A 184 -12.26 2.25 19.49
C LEU A 184 -13.19 1.12 19.06
N ALA A 185 -13.93 1.34 17.98
CA ALA A 185 -14.69 0.31 17.27
C ALA A 185 -14.14 0.14 15.84
N VAL A 186 -13.99 -1.11 15.39
CA VAL A 186 -13.66 -1.41 13.99
C VAL A 186 -14.73 -2.34 13.45
N SER A 187 -15.25 -2.03 12.27
CA SER A 187 -16.36 -2.77 11.65
C SER A 187 -16.12 -3.05 10.18
N HIS A 188 -16.70 -4.14 9.71
CA HIS A 188 -16.81 -4.41 8.29
C HIS A 188 -17.80 -3.44 7.67
N GLY A 189 -17.40 -2.72 6.63
CA GLY A 189 -18.35 -1.84 5.96
C GLY A 189 -17.81 -1.22 4.68
N ASN A 190 -18.75 -0.75 3.86
CA ASN A 190 -18.45 0.05 2.69
C ASN A 190 -18.52 1.53 3.07
N ILE A 191 -17.45 2.29 2.82
CA ILE A 191 -17.36 3.73 3.11
C ILE A 191 -18.52 4.55 2.51
N TRP A 192 -19.15 4.08 1.43
CA TRP A 192 -20.28 4.77 0.78
C TRP A 192 -21.59 4.66 1.58
N ASN A 193 -21.74 3.59 2.37
CA ASN A 193 -22.96 3.28 3.11
C ASN A 193 -22.91 3.75 4.57
N VAL A 194 -21.79 4.32 5.00
CA VAL A 194 -21.64 4.87 6.35
C VAL A 194 -22.35 6.23 6.41
N ASP A 195 -23.14 6.46 7.45
CA ASP A 195 -23.71 7.77 7.74
C ASP A 195 -22.65 8.68 8.35
N LEU A 196 -22.24 9.74 7.63
CA LEU A 196 -21.22 10.66 8.13
C LEU A 196 -21.76 11.73 9.09
N SER A 197 -23.08 11.85 9.27
CA SER A 197 -23.70 12.88 10.11
C SER A 197 -23.40 12.71 11.60
N GLU A 198 -23.02 11.49 12.01
CA GLU A 198 -22.64 11.17 13.38
C GLU A 198 -21.20 11.57 13.73
N PHE A 199 -20.39 12.01 12.76
CA PHE A 199 -18.95 12.20 12.94
C PHE A 199 -18.54 13.66 12.84
N ASP A 200 -17.63 14.05 13.73
CA ASP A 200 -17.03 15.38 13.76
C ASP A 200 -15.78 15.47 12.90
N VAL A 201 -15.10 14.33 12.73
CA VAL A 201 -13.92 14.19 11.89
C VAL A 201 -14.05 12.95 11.04
N ALA A 202 -13.98 13.11 9.71
CA ALA A 202 -13.86 12.03 8.76
C ALA A 202 -12.46 12.06 8.15
N TYR A 203 -11.67 11.02 8.40
CA TYR A 203 -10.32 10.85 7.89
C TYR A 203 -10.29 9.77 6.81
N CYS A 204 -9.45 9.96 5.80
CA CYS A 204 -9.21 8.94 4.78
C CYS A 204 -7.77 8.96 4.25
N PHE A 205 -7.24 7.77 3.94
CA PHE A 205 -6.00 7.60 3.18
C PHE A 205 -6.22 6.56 2.06
N LEU A 206 -6.96 6.98 1.03
CA LEU A 206 -7.50 6.09 0.01
C LEU A 206 -6.71 6.17 -1.30
N SER A 207 -7.24 6.78 -2.35
CA SER A 207 -6.54 7.04 -3.61
C SER A 207 -7.21 8.24 -4.29
N PRO A 208 -6.68 8.80 -5.40
CA PRO A 208 -7.31 9.93 -6.06
C PRO A 208 -8.71 9.61 -6.62
N ALA A 209 -8.98 8.35 -6.97
CA ALA A 209 -10.20 7.94 -7.66
C ALA A 209 -11.50 8.22 -6.86
N PRO A 210 -11.61 7.86 -5.57
CA PRO A 210 -12.81 8.14 -4.79
C PRO A 210 -12.94 9.58 -4.27
N MET A 211 -11.89 10.41 -4.30
CA MET A 211 -11.85 11.67 -3.52
C MET A 211 -12.97 12.64 -3.85
N ALA A 212 -13.28 12.88 -5.13
CA ALA A 212 -14.34 13.82 -5.52
C ALA A 212 -15.71 13.39 -4.97
N ARG A 213 -16.06 12.10 -5.15
CA ARG A 213 -17.33 11.55 -4.65
C ARG A 213 -17.38 11.51 -3.14
N LEU A 214 -16.25 11.19 -2.49
CA LEU A 214 -16.17 11.13 -1.03
C LEU A 214 -16.33 12.50 -0.39
N TYR A 215 -15.74 13.54 -1.00
CA TYR A 215 -15.90 14.91 -0.55
C TYR A 215 -17.34 15.41 -0.71
N GLU A 216 -18.00 15.11 -1.83
CA GLU A 216 -19.42 15.44 -2.01
C GLU A 216 -20.30 14.72 -0.97
N LYS A 217 -20.00 13.46 -0.65
CA LYS A 217 -20.68 12.76 0.46
C LYS A 217 -20.47 13.47 1.80
N ALA A 218 -19.22 13.84 2.12
CA ALA A 218 -18.89 14.56 3.34
C ALA A 218 -19.65 15.90 3.44
N LYS A 219 -19.69 16.68 2.36
CA LYS A 219 -20.47 17.95 2.32
C LYS A 219 -21.96 17.78 2.54
N ASN A 220 -22.54 16.70 2.02
CA ASN A 220 -23.98 16.46 2.09
C ASN A 220 -24.42 15.88 3.43
N GLU A 221 -23.56 15.10 4.09
CA GLU A 221 -23.94 14.33 5.29
C GLU A 221 -23.34 14.88 6.58
N MET A 222 -22.13 15.43 6.56
CA MET A 222 -21.50 15.94 7.78
C MET A 222 -22.14 17.25 8.23
N ARG A 223 -22.12 17.48 9.54
CA ARG A 223 -22.66 18.72 10.12
C ARG A 223 -21.74 19.91 9.79
N PRO A 224 -22.28 21.12 9.62
CA PRO A 224 -21.46 22.32 9.44
C PRO A 224 -20.46 22.49 10.59
N GLY A 225 -19.21 22.80 10.25
CA GLY A 225 -18.09 22.95 11.17
C GLY A 225 -17.24 21.69 11.37
N CYS A 226 -17.73 20.51 10.96
CA CYS A 226 -16.98 19.26 11.02
C CYS A 226 -15.81 19.23 10.02
N LEU A 227 -14.87 18.31 10.23
CA LEU A 227 -13.62 18.23 9.47
C LEU A 227 -13.58 17.00 8.57
N PHE A 228 -13.32 17.22 7.29
CA PHE A 228 -12.92 16.16 6.36
C PHE A 228 -11.40 16.25 6.14
N ILE A 229 -10.67 15.17 6.41
CA ILE A 229 -9.21 15.13 6.36
C ILE A 229 -8.78 14.04 5.38
N SER A 230 -8.01 14.42 4.37
CA SER A 230 -7.36 13.49 3.46
C SER A 230 -5.87 13.44 3.71
N ASN A 231 -5.32 12.24 3.78
CA ASN A 231 -3.89 12.04 3.75
C ASN A 231 -3.40 12.01 2.29
N SER A 232 -2.66 13.04 1.92
CA SER A 232 -1.92 13.21 0.65
C SER A 232 -2.74 13.29 -0.64
N PHE A 233 -3.99 12.83 -0.65
CA PHE A 233 -4.84 12.81 -1.85
C PHE A 233 -5.76 14.03 -1.93
N GLU A 234 -5.56 14.87 -2.93
CA GLU A 234 -6.35 16.08 -3.16
C GLU A 234 -7.75 15.75 -3.69
N VAL A 235 -8.71 16.63 -3.36
CA VAL A 235 -10.02 16.65 -4.01
C VAL A 235 -9.89 17.52 -5.27
N PRO A 236 -10.23 17.00 -6.47
CA PRO A 236 -10.17 17.78 -7.70
C PRO A 236 -10.96 19.08 -7.60
N ASP A 237 -10.35 20.18 -8.07
CA ASP A 237 -10.94 21.52 -8.14
C ASP A 237 -11.43 22.09 -6.79
N THR A 238 -11.03 21.48 -5.67
CA THR A 238 -11.44 21.89 -4.32
C THR A 238 -10.20 21.99 -3.41
N PRO A 239 -9.53 23.16 -3.36
CA PRO A 239 -8.37 23.34 -2.49
C PRO A 239 -8.78 23.21 -1.00
N PRO A 240 -7.93 22.60 -0.14
CA PRO A 240 -8.17 22.53 1.29
C PRO A 240 -8.02 23.91 1.96
N GLN A 241 -8.76 24.13 3.05
CA GLN A 241 -8.63 25.34 3.87
C GLN A 241 -7.32 25.34 4.69
N GLU A 242 -6.84 24.16 5.08
CA GLU A 242 -5.62 24.01 5.87
C GLU A 242 -4.81 22.82 5.35
N VAL A 243 -3.48 22.99 5.30
CA VAL A 243 -2.54 21.94 4.89
C VAL A 243 -1.47 21.80 5.95
N LEU A 244 -1.41 20.64 6.60
CA LEU A 244 -0.32 20.30 7.50
C LEU A 244 0.69 19.47 6.75
N THR A 245 1.91 19.98 6.62
CA THR A 245 3.03 19.24 6.05
C THR A 245 3.73 18.50 7.17
N VAL A 246 3.79 17.18 7.06
CA VAL A 246 4.46 16.29 8.00
C VAL A 246 5.93 16.17 7.59
N ASP A 247 6.83 16.27 8.56
CA ASP A 247 8.27 16.09 8.36
C ASP A 247 8.64 14.60 8.31
N ASP A 248 8.01 13.86 7.38
CA ASP A 248 8.35 12.48 7.08
C ASP A 248 9.15 12.37 5.76
N SER A 249 9.70 11.19 5.48
CA SER A 249 10.45 10.94 4.24
C SER A 249 9.66 11.19 2.95
N ARG A 250 8.32 11.18 3.02
CA ARG A 250 7.42 11.34 1.87
C ARG A 250 6.89 12.77 1.72
N LYS A 251 7.20 13.65 2.68
CA LYS A 251 6.58 14.99 2.82
C LYS A 251 5.06 14.90 2.75
N THR A 252 4.52 13.97 3.54
CA THR A 252 3.09 13.69 3.65
C THR A 252 2.33 14.98 3.97
N ARG A 253 1.20 15.20 3.29
CA ARG A 253 0.35 16.38 3.52
C ARG A 253 -1.00 15.94 4.04
N LEU A 254 -1.39 16.41 5.22
CA LEU A 254 -2.78 16.30 5.69
C LEU A 254 -3.55 17.49 5.13
N LEU A 255 -4.50 17.20 4.25
CA LEU A 255 -5.35 18.18 3.57
C LEU A 255 -6.68 18.24 4.32
N ILE A 256 -7.04 19.42 4.80
CA ILE A 256 -8.16 19.59 5.72
C ILE A 256 -9.21 20.51 5.10
N TRP A 257 -10.44 20.01 5.07
CA TRP A 257 -11.62 20.78 4.73
C TRP A 257 -12.54 20.90 5.94
N ARG A 258 -13.07 22.11 6.15
CA ARG A 258 -14.19 22.33 7.06
C ARG A 258 -15.48 22.35 6.25
N ILE A 259 -16.42 21.48 6.61
CA ILE A 259 -17.76 21.38 5.99
C ILE A 259 -18.64 22.53 6.45
#